data_AF-A0A953GFX2-F1
#
_entry.id   AF-A0A953GFX2-F1
#
_cell.length_a   1.000
_cell.length_b   1.000
_cell.length_c   1.000
_cell.angle_alpha   90.00
_cell.angle_beta   90.00
_cell.angle_gamma   90.00
#
_symmetry.space_group_name_H-M   'P 1'
#
loop_
_entity.id
_entity.type
_entity.pdbx_description
1 polymer ?
#
loop_
_entity_poly.entity_id
_entity_poly.type
_entity_poly.pdbx_seq_one_letter_code
_entity_poly.pdbx_strand_id
1 'polypeptide(L)'
;MIVPILSKKELAGLWNMIDHKGRVKGHQFRKLFTENVLKQLGVNRAEFQRIRQFDFEQSRKLVQIFDLDEDDLSLISGAKKSHS
;
A
#
# COMPACT_ATOMS: atom_id res chain seq x y z
N MET A 1 18.46 3.02 0.16
CA MET A 1 17.26 2.17 0.05
C MET A 1 16.54 2.47 -1.26
N ILE A 2 16.26 1.44 -2.08
CA ILE A 2 15.42 1.58 -3.28
C ILE A 2 13.98 1.38 -2.84
N VAL A 3 13.12 2.38 -3.02
CA VAL A 3 11.69 2.26 -2.69
C VAL A 3 10.97 1.59 -3.86
N PRO A 4 10.33 0.43 -3.66
CA PRO A 4 9.52 -0.20 -4.70
C PRO A 4 8.23 0.59 -4.95
N ILE A 5 7.66 0.41 -6.15
CA ILE A 5 6.30 0.87 -6.42
C ILE A 5 5.32 0.01 -5.62
N LEU A 6 4.53 0.65 -4.76
CA LEU A 6 3.57 -0.01 -3.89
C LEU A 6 2.20 -0.11 -4.55
N SER A 7 1.51 -1.22 -4.33
CA SER A 7 0.08 -1.38 -4.63
C SER A 7 -0.76 -1.43 -3.38
N LYS A 8 -2.06 -1.13 -3.52
CA LYS A 8 -3.02 -1.31 -2.41
C LYS A 8 -3.09 -2.75 -1.92
N LYS A 9 -2.92 -3.73 -2.82
CA LYS A 9 -3.01 -5.15 -2.47
C LYS A 9 -1.79 -5.57 -1.65
N GLU A 10 -0.61 -5.10 -2.02
CA GLU A 10 0.63 -5.38 -1.27
C GLU A 10 0.57 -4.77 0.14
N LEU A 11 0.19 -3.49 0.25
CA LEU A 11 0.00 -2.85 1.56
C LEU A 11 -1.07 -3.55 2.41
N ALA A 12 -2.20 -3.92 1.80
CA ALA A 12 -3.22 -4.68 2.52
C ALA A 12 -2.72 -6.07 2.95
N GLY A 13 -1.85 -6.70 2.15
CA GLY A 13 -1.17 -7.95 2.50
C GLY A 13 -0.28 -7.77 3.73
N LEU A 14 0.59 -6.75 3.70
CA LEU A 14 1.48 -6.41 4.80
C LEU A 14 0.72 -6.23 6.13
N TRP A 15 -0.41 -5.53 6.10
CA TRP A 15 -1.21 -5.25 7.30
C TRP A 15 -2.26 -6.30 7.63
N ASN A 16 -2.19 -7.51 7.04
CA ASN A 16 -3.14 -8.60 7.28
C ASN A 16 -4.62 -8.22 7.00
N MET A 17 -4.82 -7.31 6.05
CA MET A 17 -6.11 -6.81 5.59
C MET A 17 -6.58 -7.47 4.30
N ILE A 18 -6.13 -8.70 4.05
CA ILE A 18 -6.63 -9.58 2.98
C ILE A 18 -7.58 -10.60 3.60
N ASP A 19 -8.69 -10.91 2.93
CA ASP A 19 -9.60 -11.99 3.34
C ASP A 19 -9.11 -13.36 2.86
N HIS A 20 -9.80 -14.44 3.28
CA HIS A 20 -9.48 -15.81 2.87
C HIS A 20 -9.60 -16.06 1.36
N LYS A 21 -10.21 -15.14 0.60
CA LYS A 21 -10.35 -15.19 -0.87
C LYS A 21 -9.33 -14.31 -1.59
N GLY A 22 -8.33 -13.75 -0.87
CA GLY A 22 -7.31 -12.89 -1.46
C GLY A 22 -7.78 -11.46 -1.78
N ARG A 23 -8.94 -11.04 -1.26
CA ARG A 23 -9.52 -9.71 -1.49
C ARG A 23 -9.17 -8.75 -0.36
N VAL A 24 -8.94 -7.48 -0.70
CA VAL A 24 -8.69 -6.43 0.29
C VAL A 24 -9.95 -6.18 1.12
N LYS A 25 -9.81 -6.16 2.45
CA LYS A 25 -10.83 -5.71 3.41
C LYS A 25 -11.01 -4.20 3.27
N GLY A 26 -11.67 -3.79 2.19
CA GLY A 26 -11.69 -2.41 1.71
C GLY A 26 -12.23 -1.38 2.69
N HIS A 27 -13.12 -1.76 3.62
CA HIS A 27 -13.57 -0.86 4.68
C HIS A 27 -12.45 -0.57 5.70
N GLN A 28 -11.76 -1.62 6.20
CA GLN A 28 -10.65 -1.47 7.14
C GLN A 28 -9.46 -0.77 6.50
N PHE A 29 -9.09 -1.17 5.27
CA PHE A 29 -8.00 -0.54 4.53
C PHE A 29 -8.24 0.96 4.32
N ARG A 30 -9.46 1.37 3.94
CA ARG A 30 -9.80 2.79 3.75
C ARG A 30 -9.69 3.64 5.03
N LYS A 31 -9.80 3.04 6.22
CA LYS A 31 -9.65 3.76 7.50
C LYS A 31 -8.22 4.20 7.76
N LEU A 32 -7.22 3.46 7.25
CA LEU A 32 -5.80 3.85 7.35
C LEU A 32 -5.50 5.10 6.52
N PHE A 33 -6.22 5.28 5.41
CA PHE A 33 -6.08 6.44 4.53
C PHE A 33 -7.07 7.53 4.95
N THR A 34 -6.76 8.23 6.03
CA THR A 34 -7.52 9.41 6.46
C THR A 34 -7.41 10.54 5.43
N GLU A 35 -8.24 11.59 5.55
CA GLU A 35 -8.11 12.74 4.65
C GLU A 35 -6.73 13.39 4.73
N ASN A 36 -6.09 13.39 5.90
CA ASN A 36 -4.75 13.92 6.06
C ASN A 36 -3.72 13.09 5.27
N VAL A 37 -3.79 11.76 5.33
CA VAL A 37 -2.93 10.88 4.54
C VAL A 37 -3.15 11.12 3.05
N LEU A 38 -4.40 11.19 2.60
CA LEU A 38 -4.72 11.44 1.20
C LEU A 38 -4.19 12.81 0.71
N LYS A 39 -4.30 13.85 1.53
CA LYS A 39 -3.71 15.17 1.25
C LYS A 39 -2.19 15.10 1.10
N GLN A 40 -1.49 14.38 1.99
CA GLN A 40 -0.03 14.21 1.88
C GLN A 40 0.36 13.47 0.58
N LEU A 41 -0.44 12.49 0.18
CA LEU A 41 -0.27 11.78 -1.09
C LEU A 41 -0.64 12.62 -2.33
N GLY A 42 -1.28 13.77 -2.14
CA GLY A 42 -1.70 14.65 -3.23
C GLY A 42 -2.88 14.12 -4.03
N VAL A 43 -3.74 13.31 -3.39
CA VAL A 43 -4.91 12.71 -4.05
C VAL A 43 -6.18 12.93 -3.23
N ASN A 44 -7.31 13.00 -3.91
CA ASN A 44 -8.63 13.03 -3.27
C ASN A 44 -9.22 11.61 -3.11
N ARG A 45 -10.40 11.51 -2.48
CA ARG A 45 -11.08 10.22 -2.24
C ARG A 45 -11.44 9.47 -3.52
N ALA A 46 -11.88 10.16 -4.56
CA ALA A 46 -12.29 9.54 -5.82
C ALA A 46 -11.08 9.03 -6.61
N GLU A 47 -10.01 9.82 -6.66
CA GLU A 47 -8.73 9.40 -7.23
C GLU A 47 -8.17 8.20 -6.47
N PHE A 48 -8.09 8.31 -5.15
CA PHE A 48 -7.64 7.21 -4.31
C PHE A 48 -8.40 5.93 -4.60
N GLN A 49 -9.73 5.95 -4.74
CA GLN A 49 -10.50 4.73 -5.06
C GLN A 49 -10.07 4.07 -6.37
N ARG A 50 -9.70 4.84 -7.39
CA ARG A 50 -9.29 4.34 -8.71
C ARG A 50 -7.84 3.83 -8.76
N ILE A 51 -6.98 4.35 -7.89
CA ILE A 51 -5.56 3.94 -7.80
C ILE A 51 -5.48 2.44 -7.49
N ARG A 52 -4.77 1.69 -8.34
CA ARG A 52 -4.40 0.29 -8.07
C ARG A 52 -2.96 0.19 -7.53
N GLN A 53 -2.06 0.92 -8.20
CA GLN A 53 -0.66 1.11 -7.85
C GLN A 53 -0.40 2.60 -7.67
N PHE A 54 0.34 2.93 -6.63
CA PHE A 54 0.81 4.28 -6.36
C PHE A 54 1.98 4.60 -7.30
N ASP A 55 2.14 5.87 -7.66
CA ASP A 55 3.36 6.28 -8.37
C ASP A 55 4.59 6.26 -7.45
N PHE A 56 5.76 6.60 -7.99
CA PHE A 56 7.01 6.58 -7.24
C PHE A 56 7.01 7.55 -6.05
N GLU A 57 6.54 8.78 -6.25
CA GLU A 57 6.50 9.80 -5.21
C GLU A 57 5.50 9.43 -4.11
N GLN A 58 4.32 8.93 -4.51
CA GLN A 58 3.32 8.41 -3.57
C GLN A 58 3.85 7.21 -2.80
N SER A 59 4.53 6.26 -3.45
CA SER A 59 5.12 5.08 -2.80
C SER A 59 6.16 5.51 -1.76
N ARG A 60 7.04 6.47 -2.10
CA ARG A 60 8.01 7.05 -1.17
C ARG A 60 7.36 7.71 0.03
N LYS A 61 6.29 8.48 -0.19
CA LYS A 61 5.53 9.09 0.91
C LYS A 61 4.85 8.05 1.79
N LEU A 62 4.32 6.97 1.22
CA LEU A 62 3.69 5.90 1.98
C LEU A 62 4.67 5.21 2.93
N VAL A 63 5.89 4.94 2.46
CA VAL A 63 6.97 4.41 3.32
C VAL A 63 7.20 5.33 4.53
N GLN A 64 7.24 6.65 4.31
CA GLN A 64 7.46 7.61 5.39
C GLN A 64 6.25 7.75 6.32
N ILE A 65 5.03 7.79 5.79
CA ILE A 65 3.79 8.01 6.56
C ILE A 65 3.49 6.81 7.46
N PHE A 66 3.72 5.61 6.95
CA PHE A 66 3.42 4.36 7.65
C PHE A 66 4.64 3.71 8.30
N ASP A 67 5.79 4.40 8.29
CA ASP A 67 7.05 3.95 8.87
C ASP A 67 7.44 2.53 8.43
N LEU A 68 7.36 2.29 7.11
CA LEU A 68 7.68 0.98 6.54
C LEU A 68 9.19 0.78 6.49
N ASP A 69 9.68 -0.29 7.08
CA ASP A 69 11.10 -0.61 7.13
C ASP A 69 11.56 -1.51 5.96
N GLU A 70 12.84 -1.89 5.96
CA GLU A 70 13.38 -2.75 4.91
C GLU A 70 12.74 -4.14 4.89
N ASP A 71 12.34 -4.68 6.05
CA ASP A 71 11.72 -6.00 6.15
C ASP A 71 10.31 -5.97 5.56
N ASP A 72 9.53 -4.94 5.87
CA ASP A 72 8.21 -4.69 5.27
C ASP A 72 8.29 -4.61 3.74
N LEU A 73 9.25 -3.85 3.23
CA LEU A 73 9.49 -3.69 1.80
C LEU A 73 10.00 -4.97 1.14
N SER A 74 10.77 -5.78 1.87
CA SER A 74 11.23 -7.09 1.42
C SER A 74 10.08 -8.07 1.25
N LEU A 75 9.08 -8.05 2.14
CA LEU A 75 7.89 -8.90 2.07
C LEU A 75 7.05 -8.56 0.82
N ILE A 76 6.91 -7.26 0.55
CA ILE A 76 6.19 -6.76 -0.62
C ILE A 76 6.90 -7.15 -1.93
N SER A 77 8.22 -6.97 -2.00
CA SER A 77 9.02 -7.29 -3.20
C SER A 77 9.24 -8.80 -3.39
N GLY A 78 9.30 -9.57 -2.30
CA GLY A 78 9.52 -11.02 -2.26
C GLY A 78 8.29 -11.86 -2.60
N ALA A 79 7.08 -11.34 -2.39
CA ALA A 79 5.84 -12.02 -2.77
C ALA A 79 5.73 -12.33 -4.28
N LYS A 80 6.55 -11.70 -5.14
CA LYS A 80 6.65 -12.05 -6.56
C LYS A 80 7.46 -13.30 -6.87
N LYS A 81 8.21 -13.89 -5.92
CA LYS A 81 9.13 -15.01 -6.17
C LYS A 81 8.62 -16.41 -5.78
N SER A 82 7.48 -16.53 -5.10
CA SER A 82 6.90 -17.83 -4.73
C SER A 82 5.89 -18.32 -5.78
N HIS A 83 6.39 -18.62 -6.96
CA HIS A 83 5.78 -19.58 -7.88
C HIS A 83 6.95 -20.31 -8.56
N SER A 84 7.48 -21.32 -7.87
CA SER A 84 8.21 -22.43 -8.46
C SER A 84 7.29 -23.65 -8.44
#